data_AF-A0A4S1FZI0-F1
#
_entry.id   AF-A0A4S1FZI0-F1
#
_cell.length_a   1.000
_cell.length_b   1.000
_cell.length_c   1.000
_cell.angle_alpha   90.00
_cell.angle_beta   90.00
_cell.angle_gamma   90.00
#
_symmetry.space_group_name_H-M   'P 1'
#
loop_
_entity.id
_entity.type
_entity.pdbx_description
1 polymer ?
#
loop_
_entity_poly.entity_id
_entity_poly.type
_entity_poly.pdbx_seq_one_letter_code
_entity_poly.pdbx_strand_id
1 'polypeptide(L)'
;TWRTGLDEHGDPVHGSMYRYLWSNGPKECLEFADYTFEEHFGRPIASYPPRAVLWDYIKGRVEKSGVRKWVRFNAPVRMVTYSDESGKFTVTAHDRTNDVTYSE
;
A
#
# COMPACT_ATOMS: atom_id res chain seq x y z
N THR A 1 11.54 3.17 3.34
CA THR A 1 12.79 3.13 2.54
C THR A 1 13.51 4.46 2.67
N TRP A 2 14.80 4.48 2.39
CA TRP A 2 15.63 5.69 2.28
C TRP A 2 15.97 6.03 0.82
N ARG A 3 15.55 5.18 -0.13
CA ARG A 3 15.87 5.32 -1.56
C ARG A 3 15.20 6.54 -2.19
N THR A 4 15.88 7.11 -3.18
CA THR A 4 15.41 8.18 -4.05
C THR A 4 15.75 7.82 -5.51
N GLY A 5 14.97 8.30 -6.48
CA GLY A 5 15.17 7.97 -7.89
C GLY A 5 14.65 6.57 -8.25
N LEU A 6 15.53 5.58 -8.29
CA LEU A 6 15.19 4.18 -8.57
C LEU A 6 15.33 3.28 -7.33
N ASP A 7 14.50 2.25 -7.24
CA ASP A 7 14.52 1.27 -6.17
C ASP A 7 15.59 0.18 -6.35
N GLU A 8 15.61 -0.84 -5.50
CA GLU A 8 16.50 -2.00 -5.62
C GLU A 8 16.39 -2.78 -6.93
N HIS A 9 15.25 -2.69 -7.61
CA HIS A 9 14.94 -3.40 -8.84
C HIS A 9 15.03 -2.50 -10.09
N GLY A 10 15.45 -1.25 -9.91
CA GLY A 10 15.52 -0.26 -10.98
C GLY A 10 14.16 0.32 -11.37
N ASP A 11 13.09 0.05 -10.62
CA ASP A 11 11.79 0.71 -10.84
C ASP A 11 11.80 2.11 -10.20
N PRO A 12 11.02 3.08 -10.71
CA PRO A 12 10.88 4.38 -10.07
C PRO A 12 10.40 4.27 -8.62
N VAL A 13 11.08 4.96 -7.71
CA VAL A 13 10.68 4.99 -6.28
C VAL A 13 9.31 5.64 -6.14
N HIS A 14 8.34 4.88 -5.63
CA HIS A 14 6.99 5.39 -5.36
C HIS A 14 6.92 6.32 -4.13
N GLY A 15 7.77 6.09 -3.12
CA GLY A 15 7.69 6.79 -1.84
C GLY A 15 8.14 8.25 -1.93
N SER A 16 7.26 9.19 -1.60
CA SER A 16 7.57 10.63 -1.47
C SER A 16 7.52 11.15 -0.03
N MET A 17 7.24 10.27 0.94
CA MET A 17 7.24 10.63 2.35
C MET A 17 8.67 10.79 2.89
N TYR A 18 8.85 11.70 3.85
CA TYR A 18 10.15 12.07 4.39
C TYR A 18 10.27 11.77 5.89
N ARG A 19 11.50 11.89 6.41
CA ARG A 19 11.75 11.77 7.86
C ARG A 19 10.97 12.84 8.60
N TYR A 20 10.40 12.47 9.76
CA TYR A 20 9.62 13.36 10.61
C TYR A 20 8.30 13.85 9.98
N LEU A 21 7.78 13.17 8.94
CA LEU A 21 6.44 13.43 8.42
C LEU A 21 5.38 13.05 9.46
N TRP A 22 4.44 13.96 9.70
CA TRP A 22 3.25 13.77 10.55
C TRP A 22 1.99 13.92 9.68
N SER A 23 0.84 13.50 10.20
CA SER A 23 -0.44 13.81 9.57
C SER A 23 -0.53 15.31 9.30
N ASN A 24 -0.95 15.69 8.11
CA ASN A 24 -1.16 17.10 7.74
C ASN A 24 -2.61 17.57 8.00
N GLY A 25 -3.50 16.64 8.37
CA GLY A 25 -4.88 16.91 8.80
C GLY A 25 -5.23 16.16 10.09
N PRO A 26 -6.35 16.51 10.74
CA PRO A 26 -6.83 15.80 11.92
C PRO A 26 -7.11 14.33 11.60
N LYS A 27 -6.61 13.41 12.43
CA LYS A 27 -6.81 11.96 12.25
C LYS A 27 -8.29 11.59 12.23
N GLU A 28 -9.13 12.33 12.95
CA GLU A 28 -10.57 12.13 13.04
C GLU A 28 -11.26 12.27 11.67
N CYS A 29 -10.72 13.10 10.77
CA CYS A 29 -11.26 13.28 9.42
C CYS A 29 -10.92 12.11 8.47
N LEU A 30 -10.04 11.20 8.89
CA LEU A 30 -9.57 10.05 8.10
C LEU A 30 -9.71 8.72 8.87
N GLU A 31 -10.45 8.74 9.97
CA GLU A 31 -10.77 7.53 10.73
C GLU A 31 -11.63 6.59 9.88
N PHE A 32 -11.36 5.29 9.98
CA PHE A 32 -12.13 4.31 9.24
C PHE A 32 -13.42 4.05 10.02
N ALA A 33 -14.56 4.18 9.34
CA ALA A 33 -15.87 3.98 9.98
C ALA A 33 -16.06 2.57 10.54
N ASP A 34 -15.30 1.59 10.05
CA ASP A 34 -15.34 0.18 10.42
C ASP A 34 -14.15 -0.29 11.28
N TYR A 35 -13.25 0.63 11.64
CA TYR A 35 -12.05 0.31 12.41
C TYR A 35 -11.50 1.58 13.08
N THR A 36 -11.85 1.83 14.34
CA THR A 36 -11.53 3.10 15.01
C THR A 36 -10.08 3.17 15.50
N PHE A 37 -9.58 4.37 15.74
CA PHE A 37 -8.29 4.59 16.41
C PHE A 37 -8.27 4.00 17.82
N GLU A 38 -9.40 4.06 18.53
CA GLU A 38 -9.53 3.47 19.86
C GLU A 38 -9.48 1.94 19.81
N GLU A 39 -10.14 1.31 18.83
CA GLU A 39 -10.04 -0.14 18.62
C GLU A 39 -8.59 -0.57 18.36
N HIS A 40 -7.87 0.18 17.51
CA HIS A 40 -6.50 -0.16 17.15
C HIS A 40 -5.48 0.09 18.26
N PHE A 41 -5.52 1.27 18.90
CA PHE A 41 -4.51 1.69 19.87
C PHE A 41 -4.89 1.39 21.34
N GLY A 42 -6.16 1.07 21.62
CA GLY A 42 -6.67 0.81 22.96
C GLY A 42 -6.64 2.03 23.90
N ARG A 43 -6.36 3.23 23.37
CA ARG A 43 -6.28 4.49 24.11
C ARG A 43 -6.41 5.70 23.19
N PRO A 44 -6.82 6.87 23.71
CA PRO A 44 -6.74 8.12 22.98
C PRO A 44 -5.29 8.47 22.60
N ILE A 45 -5.12 9.00 21.39
CA ILE A 45 -3.85 9.57 20.90
C ILE A 45 -4.11 10.96 20.31
N ALA A 46 -3.05 11.77 20.18
CA ALA A 46 -3.13 13.10 19.59
C ALA A 46 -3.63 13.07 18.13
N SER A 47 -4.26 14.15 17.69
CA SER A 47 -4.91 14.22 16.37
C SER A 47 -3.96 14.31 15.17
N TYR A 48 -2.66 14.54 15.39
CA TYR A 48 -1.65 14.61 14.34
C TYR A 48 -0.55 13.56 14.54
N PRO A 49 -0.84 12.26 14.35
CA PRO A 49 0.14 11.20 14.56
C PRO A 49 1.30 11.25 13.53
N PRO A 50 2.53 10.84 13.92
CA PRO A 50 3.63 10.61 12.99
C PRO A 50 3.30 9.55 11.93
N ARG A 51 3.95 9.60 10.76
CA ARG A 51 3.76 8.65 9.66
C ARG A 51 3.78 7.17 10.08
N ALA A 52 4.69 6.80 10.99
CA ALA A 52 4.81 5.43 11.45
C ALA A 52 3.56 4.95 12.21
N VAL A 53 2.94 5.83 12.98
CA VAL A 53 1.73 5.54 13.77
C VAL A 53 0.52 5.38 12.84
N LEU A 54 0.34 6.25 11.84
CA LEU A 54 -0.74 6.07 10.85
C LEU A 54 -0.55 4.82 9.99
N TRP A 55 0.70 4.50 9.63
CA TRP A 55 0.98 3.29 8.86
C TRP A 55 0.63 2.03 9.64
N ASP A 56 0.92 1.99 10.95
CA ASP A 56 0.54 0.90 11.85
C ASP A 56 -0.99 0.73 11.91
N TYR A 57 -1.72 1.83 12.04
CA TYR A 57 -3.19 1.85 12.01
C TYR A 57 -3.78 1.31 10.71
N ILE A 58 -3.28 1.74 9.55
CA ILE A 58 -3.71 1.24 8.23
C ILE A 58 -3.42 -0.26 8.10
N LYS A 59 -2.24 -0.69 8.55
CA LYS A 59 -1.80 -2.10 8.52
C LYS A 59 -2.65 -2.98 9.44
N GLY A 60 -2.96 -2.53 10.65
CA GLY A 60 -3.77 -3.27 11.62
C GLY A 60 -5.15 -3.64 11.08
N ARG A 61 -5.79 -2.73 10.34
CA ARG A 61 -7.08 -3.01 9.70
C ARG A 61 -7.01 -4.16 8.68
N VAL A 62 -6.01 -4.13 7.80
CA VAL A 62 -5.87 -5.16 6.75
C VAL A 62 -5.31 -6.48 7.28
N GLU A 63 -4.60 -6.45 8.41
CA GLU A 63 -4.23 -7.65 9.15
C GLU A 63 -5.45 -8.32 9.78
N LYS A 64 -6.34 -7.55 10.41
CA LYS A 64 -7.61 -8.05 10.95
C LYS A 64 -8.48 -8.71 9.88
N SER A 65 -8.51 -8.18 8.66
CA SER A 65 -9.30 -8.74 7.56
C SER A 65 -8.64 -9.90 6.81
N GLY A 66 -7.35 -10.20 7.05
CA GLY A 66 -6.67 -11.35 6.47
C GLY A 66 -6.50 -11.30 4.94
N VAL A 67 -6.59 -10.12 4.34
CA VAL A 67 -6.57 -9.93 2.87
C VAL A 67 -5.18 -9.99 2.25
N ARG A 68 -4.12 -10.02 3.07
CA ARG A 68 -2.72 -10.06 2.61
C ARG A 68 -2.44 -11.19 1.62
N LYS A 69 -3.13 -12.34 1.76
CA LYS A 69 -3.01 -13.51 0.87
C LYS A 69 -3.38 -13.24 -0.60
N TRP A 70 -4.09 -12.15 -0.89
CA TRP A 70 -4.46 -11.75 -2.25
C TRP A 70 -3.46 -10.78 -2.89
N VAL A 71 -2.45 -10.32 -2.15
CA VAL A 71 -1.50 -9.31 -2.62
C VAL A 71 -0.19 -9.99 -3.04
N ARG A 72 0.25 -9.72 -4.27
CA ARG A 72 1.58 -10.07 -4.77
C ARG A 72 2.50 -8.86 -4.61
N PHE A 73 3.45 -8.93 -3.69
CA PHE A 73 4.47 -7.88 -3.52
C PHE A 73 5.62 -8.09 -4.54
N ASN A 74 6.44 -7.06 -4.76
CA ASN A 74 7.54 -7.11 -5.73
C ASN A 74 7.09 -7.49 -7.15
N ALA A 75 5.84 -7.16 -7.50
CA ALA A 75 5.22 -7.52 -8.78
C ALA A 75 4.64 -6.28 -9.50
N PRO A 76 5.49 -5.36 -10.02
CA PRO A 76 5.00 -4.22 -10.81
C PRO A 76 4.20 -4.69 -12.02
N VAL A 77 3.04 -4.08 -12.20
CA VAL A 77 2.22 -4.23 -13.42
C VAL A 77 2.92 -3.50 -14.56
N ARG A 78 3.09 -4.17 -15.69
CA ARG A 78 3.74 -3.65 -16.89
C ARG A 78 2.76 -3.23 -17.97
N MET A 79 1.66 -3.95 -18.11
CA MET A 79 0.68 -3.69 -19.16
C MET A 79 -0.69 -4.22 -18.76
N VAL A 80 -1.73 -3.52 -19.20
CA VAL A 80 -3.11 -4.00 -19.14
C VAL A 80 -3.72 -3.80 -20.52
N THR A 81 -4.25 -4.86 -21.10
CA THR A 81 -5.00 -4.82 -22.36
C THR A 81 -6.41 -5.34 -22.14
N TYR A 82 -7.34 -4.93 -23.00
CA TYR A 82 -8.72 -5.41 -22.97
C TYR A 82 -9.06 -6.08 -24.31
N SER A 83 -9.84 -7.14 -24.26
CA SER A 83 -10.33 -7.88 -25.43
C SER A 83 -11.84 -7.75 -25.53
N ASP A 84 -12.33 -7.09 -26.59
CA ASP A 84 -13.77 -6.97 -26.86
C ASP A 84 -14.44 -8.34 -27.09
N GLU A 85 -13.71 -9.27 -27.71
CA GLU A 85 -14.20 -10.63 -28.01
C GLU A 85 -14.45 -11.45 -26.75
N SER A 86 -13.55 -11.38 -25.77
CA SER A 86 -13.66 -12.17 -24.52
C SER A 86 -14.28 -11.39 -23.37
N GLY A 87 -14.38 -10.06 -23.48
CA GLY A 87 -14.82 -9.17 -22.41
C GLY A 87 -13.89 -9.12 -21.21
N LYS A 88 -12.61 -9.50 -21.37
CA LYS A 88 -11.64 -9.63 -20.27
C LYS A 88 -10.45 -8.69 -20.43
N PHE A 89 -9.86 -8.37 -19.29
CA PHE A 89 -8.55 -7.74 -19.22
C PHE A 89 -7.46 -8.80 -19.14
N THR A 90 -6.38 -8.62 -19.88
CA THR A 90 -5.13 -9.32 -19.66
C THR A 90 -4.18 -8.38 -18.94
N VAL A 91 -3.64 -8.83 -17.81
CA VAL A 91 -2.70 -8.07 -16.98
C VAL A 91 -1.33 -8.74 -17.06
N THR A 92 -0.35 -8.00 -17.57
CA THR A 92 1.06 -8.43 -17.59
C THR A 92 1.79 -7.80 -16.42
N ALA A 93 2.43 -8.62 -15.60
CA ALA A 93 3.22 -8.20 -14.44
C ALA A 93 4.60 -8.87 -14.43
N HIS A 94 5.55 -8.26 -13.72
CA HIS A 94 6.91 -8.78 -13.56
C HIS A 94 7.15 -9.14 -12.10
N ASP A 95 7.19 -10.43 -11.77
CA ASP A 95 7.63 -10.89 -10.45
C ASP A 95 9.15 -10.67 -10.31
N ARG A 96 9.55 -9.64 -9.55
CA ARG A 96 10.95 -9.30 -9.31
C ARG A 96 11.67 -10.31 -8.41
N THR A 97 10.94 -11.16 -7.68
CA THR A 97 11.53 -12.18 -6.80
C THR A 97 12.11 -13.32 -7.61
N ASN A 98 11.35 -13.78 -8.62
CA ASN A 98 11.75 -14.87 -9.51
C ASN A 98 12.31 -14.37 -10.84
N ASP A 99 12.29 -13.06 -11.08
CA ASP A 99 12.65 -12.38 -12.32
C ASP A 99 11.89 -12.92 -13.56
N VAL A 100 10.58 -13.09 -13.42
CA VAL A 100 9.70 -13.62 -14.48
C VAL A 100 8.60 -12.63 -14.81
N THR A 101 8.38 -12.38 -16.10
CA THR A 101 7.20 -11.66 -16.60
C THR A 101 6.13 -12.66 -17.02
N TYR A 102 4.90 -12.44 -16.57
CA TYR A 102 3.75 -13.29 -16.88
C TYR A 102 2.53 -12.44 -17.20
N SER A 103 1.56 -13.04 -17.89
CA SER A 103 0.26 -12.45 -18.21
C SER A 103 -0.85 -13.36 -17.70
N GLU A 104 -1.88 -12.77 -17.10
CA GLU A 104 -3.09 -13.46 -16.61
C GLU A 104 -4.38 -12.74 -17.02
#